data_AF-A0A8S3CJ88-F1
#
_entry.id   AF-A0A8S3CJ88-F1
#
_cell.length_a   1.000
_cell.length_b   1.000
_cell.length_c   1.000
_cell.angle_alpha   90.00
_cell.angle_beta   90.00
_cell.angle_gamma   90.00
#
_symmetry.space_group_name_H-M   'P 1'
#
loop_
_entity.id
_entity.type
_entity.pdbx_description
1 polymer ?
#
loop_
_entity_poly.entity_id
_entity_poly.type
_entity_poly.pdbx_seq_one_letter_code
_entity_poly.pdbx_strand_id
1 'polypeptide(L)'
;MSNNEYYLVWEDTFSHDGPVDRNKWDFDTGTGGNGWGNQEAQYYTDRIENARYQGQRLIIEARREDYGGQRFTSARLKSKHAWTYGRLQ
;
A
#
# COMPACT_ATOMS: atom_id res chain seq x y z
N MET A 1 22.46 17.67 -27.92
CA MET A 1 22.53 16.66 -26.84
C MET A 1 21.15 16.62 -26.20
N SER A 2 20.43 15.52 -26.29
CA SER A 2 19.14 15.39 -25.59
C SER A 2 19.44 15.20 -24.11
N ASN A 3 18.91 16.08 -23.27
CA ASN A 3 19.11 16.03 -21.84
C ASN A 3 18.37 14.81 -21.27
N ASN A 4 19.11 13.78 -20.86
CA ASN A 4 18.56 12.49 -20.39
C ASN A 4 18.22 12.54 -18.89
N GLU A 5 17.69 13.66 -18.43
CA GLU A 5 17.38 13.92 -17.02
C GLU A 5 15.99 13.39 -16.68
N TYR A 6 15.89 12.68 -15.56
CA TYR A 6 14.61 12.30 -14.97
C TYR A 6 14.11 13.44 -14.08
N TYR A 7 12.82 13.78 -14.20
CA TYR A 7 12.15 14.72 -13.32
C TYR A 7 11.33 13.96 -12.28
N LEU A 8 11.40 14.40 -11.02
CA LEU A 8 10.55 13.86 -9.97
C LEU A 8 9.12 14.35 -10.17
N VAL A 9 8.19 13.43 -10.42
CA VAL A 9 6.78 13.73 -10.65
C VAL A 9 5.87 13.30 -9.50
N TRP A 10 6.34 12.37 -8.66
CA TRP A 10 5.62 11.88 -7.50
C TRP A 10 6.57 11.18 -6.55
N GLU A 11 6.36 11.37 -5.25
CA GLU A 11 7.04 10.62 -4.20
C GLU A 11 6.18 10.52 -2.95
N ASP A 12 6.50 9.52 -2.13
CA ASP A 12 6.11 9.50 -0.74
C ASP A 12 7.30 9.15 0.14
N THR A 13 7.70 10.10 1.00
CA THR A 13 8.85 9.95 1.91
C THR A 13 8.43 9.42 3.28
N PHE A 14 7.13 9.20 3.50
CA PHE A 14 6.57 8.66 4.74
C PHE A 14 6.99 9.45 5.99
N SER A 15 7.08 10.78 5.85
CA SER A 15 7.82 11.68 6.75
C SER A 15 7.15 11.98 8.09
N HIS A 16 5.91 11.55 8.30
CA HIS A 16 5.18 11.71 9.56
C HIS A 16 4.76 10.34 10.10
N ASP A 17 4.55 10.23 11.40
CA ASP A 17 3.94 9.03 11.98
C ASP A 17 2.41 9.08 11.84
N GLY A 18 1.76 7.91 11.82
CA GLY A 18 0.29 7.80 11.84
C GLY A 18 -0.30 7.12 10.60
N PRO A 19 -1.55 7.44 10.23
CA PRO A 19 -2.22 6.77 9.11
C PRO A 19 -1.56 7.13 7.77
N VAL A 20 -1.68 6.21 6.82
CA VAL A 20 -1.24 6.42 5.42
C VAL A 20 -1.98 7.59 4.79
N ASP A 21 -1.28 8.41 4.01
CA ASP A 21 -1.85 9.56 3.31
C ASP A 21 -2.83 9.11 2.21
N ARG A 22 -4.12 9.29 2.47
CA ARG A 22 -5.22 8.95 1.56
C ARG A 22 -5.30 9.86 0.34
N ASN A 23 -4.51 10.93 0.24
CA ASN A 23 -4.37 11.69 -1.01
C ASN A 23 -3.40 11.02 -1.99
N LYS A 24 -2.50 10.18 -1.48
CA LYS A 24 -1.49 9.46 -2.26
C LYS A 24 -1.85 8.00 -2.51
N TRP A 25 -2.49 7.35 -1.54
CA TRP A 25 -2.77 5.92 -1.57
C TRP A 25 -4.25 5.59 -1.37
N ASP A 26 -4.74 4.62 -2.13
CA ASP A 26 -5.98 3.90 -1.89
C ASP A 26 -5.71 2.50 -1.34
N PHE A 27 -6.73 1.93 -0.69
CA PHE A 27 -6.68 0.59 -0.09
C PHE A 27 -7.62 -0.35 -0.82
N ASP A 28 -7.12 -1.54 -1.14
CA ASP A 28 -7.94 -2.67 -1.53
C ASP A 28 -8.28 -3.48 -0.27
N THR A 29 -9.56 -3.53 0.11
CA THR A 29 -10.03 -4.21 1.33
C THR A 29 -10.77 -5.50 1.02
N GLY A 30 -10.69 -6.49 1.91
CA GLY A 30 -11.35 -7.79 1.78
C GLY A 30 -10.46 -8.87 1.19
N THR A 31 -11.10 -9.91 0.65
CA THR A 31 -10.45 -11.12 0.10
C THR A 31 -10.39 -11.12 -1.43
N GLY A 32 -10.93 -10.10 -2.08
CA GLY A 32 -11.05 -10.03 -3.54
C GLY A 32 -11.80 -11.24 -4.13
N GLY A 33 -11.69 -11.42 -5.45
CA GLY A 33 -12.13 -12.65 -6.11
C GLY A 33 -11.07 -13.76 -5.96
N ASN A 34 -11.47 -14.96 -5.55
CA ASN A 34 -10.60 -16.13 -5.40
C ASN A 34 -9.31 -15.89 -4.58
N GLY A 35 -9.39 -15.14 -3.48
CA GLY A 35 -8.21 -14.80 -2.67
C GLY A 35 -7.22 -13.95 -3.46
N TRP A 36 -7.71 -12.84 -4.01
CA TRP A 36 -6.96 -11.92 -4.89
C TRP A 36 -6.28 -12.58 -6.09
N GLY A 37 -6.89 -13.64 -6.62
CA GLY A 37 -6.41 -14.40 -7.78
C GLY A 37 -5.39 -15.50 -7.47
N ASN A 38 -4.92 -15.59 -6.21
CA ASN A 38 -3.85 -16.51 -5.81
C ASN A 38 -4.19 -17.34 -4.56
N GLN A 39 -5.47 -17.45 -4.19
CA GLN A 39 -5.90 -18.16 -2.97
C GLN A 39 -5.24 -17.62 -1.69
N GLU A 40 -5.00 -16.31 -1.65
CA GLU A 40 -4.42 -15.62 -0.50
C GLU A 40 -5.30 -15.79 0.75
N ALA A 41 -4.67 -16.05 1.91
CA ALA A 41 -5.33 -16.41 3.17
C ALA A 41 -5.68 -15.20 4.05
N GLN A 42 -5.25 -14.00 3.67
CA GLN A 42 -5.43 -12.78 4.43
C GLN A 42 -6.64 -11.97 3.98
N TYR A 43 -7.29 -11.31 4.92
CA TYR A 43 -8.22 -10.23 4.66
C TYR A 43 -7.44 -8.90 4.64
N TYR A 44 -7.36 -8.21 3.50
CA TYR A 44 -6.72 -6.90 3.48
C TYR A 44 -7.61 -5.86 4.16
N THR A 45 -7.02 -5.02 5.01
CA THR A 45 -7.72 -3.94 5.69
C THR A 45 -7.00 -2.61 5.45
N ASP A 46 -7.65 -1.53 5.84
CA ASP A 46 -7.12 -0.18 5.82
C ASP A 46 -6.88 0.36 7.24
N ARG A 47 -6.82 -0.55 8.23
CA ARG A 47 -6.58 -0.24 9.64
C ARG A 47 -5.11 0.04 9.91
N ILE A 48 -4.84 0.85 10.93
CA ILE A 48 -3.49 1.28 11.31
C ILE A 48 -2.58 0.11 11.75
N GLU A 49 -3.18 -0.97 12.24
CA GLU A 49 -2.51 -2.22 12.59
C GLU A 49 -1.83 -2.86 11.37
N ASN A 50 -2.40 -2.69 10.18
CA ASN A 50 -1.92 -3.30 8.95
C ASN A 50 -1.15 -2.34 8.04
N ALA A 51 -1.43 -1.03 8.08
CA ALA A 51 -0.66 -0.01 7.36
C ALA A 51 -0.57 1.31 8.12
N ARG A 52 0.66 1.78 8.33
CA ARG A 52 0.95 3.05 9.01
C ARG A 52 2.29 3.61 8.59
N TYR A 53 2.46 4.92 8.71
CA TYR A 53 3.77 5.52 8.70
C TYR A 53 4.34 5.51 10.12
N GLN A 54 5.58 5.08 10.25
CA GLN A 54 6.28 5.03 11.52
C GLN A 54 7.79 5.12 11.29
N GLY A 55 8.43 6.13 11.87
CA GLY A 55 9.88 6.28 11.82
C GLY A 55 10.42 6.49 10.39
N GLN A 56 9.77 7.37 9.62
CA GLN A 56 10.12 7.69 8.22
C GLN A 56 9.99 6.51 7.25
N ARG A 57 9.06 5.60 7.52
CA ARG A 57 8.83 4.39 6.72
C ARG A 57 7.34 4.09 6.68
N LEU A 58 6.89 3.57 5.54
CA LEU A 58 5.63 2.84 5.47
C LEU A 58 5.84 1.44 6.03
N ILE A 59 5.08 1.10 7.07
CA ILE A 59 4.98 -0.24 7.62
C ILE A 59 3.72 -0.89 7.07
N ILE A 60 3.88 -1.97 6.30
CA ILE A 60 2.82 -2.91 5.96
C ILE A 60 3.04 -4.15 6.81
N GLU A 61 2.04 -4.53 7.60
CA GLU A 61 2.16 -5.59 8.60
C GLU A 61 1.07 -6.63 8.40
N ALA A 62 1.49 -7.85 8.06
CA ALA A 62 0.63 -9.02 8.11
C ALA A 62 0.49 -9.49 9.56
N ARG A 63 -0.74 -9.72 10.01
CA ARG A 63 -1.04 -10.16 11.37
C ARG A 63 -1.84 -11.44 11.35
N ARG A 64 -1.58 -12.33 12.31
CA ARG A 64 -2.41 -13.50 12.56
C ARG A 64 -3.50 -13.11 13.56
N GLU A 65 -4.71 -12.90 13.05
CA GLU A 65 -5.89 -12.52 13.82
C GLU A 65 -7.14 -12.99 13.08
N ASP A 66 -8.21 -13.29 13.82
CA ASP A 66 -9.50 -13.65 13.21
C ASP A 66 -10.25 -12.36 12.82
N TYR A 67 -10.37 -12.09 11.52
CA TYR A 67 -11.01 -10.90 11.00
C TYR A 67 -11.64 -11.17 9.62
N GLY A 68 -12.88 -10.71 9.41
CA GLY A 68 -13.55 -10.83 8.11
C GLY A 68 -13.65 -12.27 7.57
N GLY A 69 -13.70 -13.27 8.46
CA GLY A 69 -13.73 -14.68 8.10
C GLY A 69 -12.38 -15.30 7.74
N GLN A 70 -11.28 -14.55 7.87
CA GLN A 70 -9.91 -15.03 7.65
C GLN A 70 -9.13 -15.07 8.96
N ARG A 71 -8.02 -15.85 8.98
CA ARG A 71 -7.11 -15.99 10.13
C ARG A 71 -5.91 -15.05 10.08
N PHE A 72 -5.82 -14.27 9.02
CA PHE A 72 -4.77 -13.30 8.81
C PHE A 72 -5.34 -12.01 8.27
N THR A 73 -4.69 -10.90 8.60
CA THR A 73 -4.93 -9.59 7.99
C THR A 73 -3.63 -9.05 7.43
N SER A 74 -3.74 -8.12 6.49
CA SER A 74 -2.61 -7.36 5.94
C SER A 74 -3.14 -6.06 5.33
N ALA A 75 -2.32 -5.30 4.62
CA ALA A 75 -2.75 -4.17 3.81
C ALA A 75 -2.28 -4.32 2.36
N ARG A 76 -3.10 -3.82 1.43
CA ARG A 76 -2.80 -3.75 -0.01
C ARG A 76 -3.09 -2.34 -0.50
N LEU A 77 -2.02 -1.60 -0.82
CA LEU A 77 -2.10 -0.20 -1.23
C LEU A 77 -1.94 -0.06 -2.74
N LYS A 78 -2.61 0.94 -3.30
CA LYS A 78 -2.44 1.39 -4.69
C LYS A 78 -2.19 2.90 -4.71
N SER A 79 -1.29 3.37 -5.56
CA SER A 79 -1.15 4.80 -5.78
C SER A 79 -2.43 5.36 -6.40
N LYS A 80 -2.89 6.52 -5.93
CA LYS A 80 -4.03 7.24 -6.52
C LYS A 80 -3.75 7.78 -7.93
N HIS A 81 -2.47 7.93 -8.23
CA HIS A 81 -1.99 8.40 -9.52
C HIS A 81 -1.47 7.21 -10.32
N ALA A 82 -1.61 7.33 -11.63
CA ALA A 82 -1.07 6.40 -12.61
C ALA A 82 -0.17 7.18 -13.58
N TRP A 83 0.86 6.51 -14.09
CA TRP A 83 1.81 7.09 -15.02
C TRP A 83 2.01 6.17 -16.21
N THR A 84 2.26 6.76 -17.37
CA THR A 84 2.74 6.04 -18.56
C THR A 84 4.20 6.42 -18.76
N TYR A 85 5.08 5.41 -18.79
CA TYR A 85 6.53 5.57 -18.76
C TYR A 85 7.05 6.16 -17.44
N GLY A 86 8.38 6.27 -17.34
CA GLY A 86 9.06 6.79 -16.17
C GLY A 86 9.95 5.76 -15.49
N ARG A 87 10.52 6.16 -14.36
CA ARG A 87 11.36 5.30 -13.51
C ARG A 87 10.74 5.29 -12.11
N LEU A 88 10.40 4.09 -11.63
CA LEU A 88 9.86 3.87 -10.28
C LEU A 88 10.98 3.34 -9.38
N GLN A 89 11.01 3.81 -8.13
CA GLN A 89 11.97 3.41 -7.09
C GLN A 89 11.24 3.20 -5.77
#